data_AF-A0A5B7Y982-F1
#
_entry.id   AF-A0A5B7Y982-F1
#
_cell.length_a   1.000
_cell.length_b   1.000
_cell.length_c   1.000
_cell.angle_alpha   90.00
_cell.angle_beta   90.00
_cell.angle_gamma   90.00
#
_symmetry.space_group_name_H-M   'P 1'
#
loop_
_entity.id
_entity.type
_entity.pdbx_description
1 polymer ?
#
loop_
_entity_poly.entity_id
_entity_poly.type
_entity_poly.pdbx_seq_one_letter_code
_entity_poly.pdbx_strand_id
1 'polypeptide(L)'
;MSKIDHSLFDGPAHDFGTCPECESPLQIRNGKTGPFIGCSAYPACTFSKPLHDNQTTVLKEIPQTACPDCGAVLAIKNGRYGMFIGCTNFPDCHHIEPIKTQEDTQLSCPKCKKGHIIERTNKYGKRFYACDNYPACRYVVNFAPLAGTCPDCGWQLLIKKKGQVCCPQPLCDYKQAE
;
A
#
# COMPACT_ATOMS: atom_id res chain seq x y z
N MET A 1 -30.91 -31.66 14.43
CA MET A 1 -30.73 -30.76 15.60
C MET A 1 -29.24 -30.52 15.76
N SER A 2 -28.76 -29.36 15.33
CA SER A 2 -27.34 -29.02 15.30
C SER A 2 -26.82 -28.88 16.73
N LYS A 3 -25.91 -29.77 17.15
CA LYS A 3 -25.15 -29.68 18.41
C LYS A 3 -24.09 -28.58 18.27
N ILE A 4 -24.51 -27.32 18.21
CA ILE A 4 -23.57 -26.21 18.27
C ILE A 4 -23.56 -25.75 19.72
N ASP A 5 -22.43 -25.95 20.39
CA ASP A 5 -22.22 -25.52 21.76
C ASP A 5 -22.08 -23.99 21.77
N HIS A 6 -23.15 -23.31 22.20
CA HIS A 6 -23.23 -21.85 22.16
C HIS A 6 -22.24 -21.18 23.13
N SER A 7 -21.71 -21.92 24.10
CA SER A 7 -20.67 -21.48 25.04
C SER A 7 -19.35 -21.10 24.35
N LEU A 8 -19.12 -21.56 23.11
CA LEU A 8 -17.95 -21.18 22.31
C LEU A 8 -18.04 -19.76 21.74
N PHE A 9 -19.23 -19.13 21.75
CA PHE A 9 -19.43 -17.77 21.24
C PHE A 9 -19.49 -16.71 22.35
N ASP A 10 -19.45 -17.12 23.62
CA ASP A 10 -19.32 -16.22 24.77
C ASP A 10 -17.84 -15.80 24.93
N GLY A 11 -17.35 -15.04 23.95
CA GLY A 11 -16.10 -14.30 24.09
C GLY A 11 -16.25 -13.19 25.15
N PRO A 12 -15.16 -12.77 25.81
CA PRO A 12 -15.20 -11.66 26.75
C PRO A 12 -15.83 -10.45 26.08
N ALA A 13 -16.89 -9.90 26.67
CA ALA A 13 -17.53 -8.69 26.20
C ALA A 13 -16.46 -7.59 26.09
N HIS A 14 -16.15 -7.17 24.87
CA HIS A 14 -15.21 -6.10 24.64
C HIS A 14 -15.79 -4.81 25.23
N ASP A 15 -15.18 -4.32 26.30
CA ASP A 15 -15.62 -3.10 26.96
C ASP A 15 -14.98 -1.90 26.23
N PHE A 16 -15.78 -1.21 25.42
CA PHE A 16 -15.33 -0.08 24.58
C PHE A 16 -15.30 1.26 25.34
N GLY A 17 -15.57 1.23 26.65
CA GLY A 17 -15.64 2.41 27.51
C GLY A 17 -16.99 3.13 27.44
N THR A 18 -17.07 4.26 28.13
CA THR A 18 -18.26 5.13 28.21
C THR A 18 -18.21 6.22 27.15
N CYS A 19 -19.39 6.67 26.71
CA CYS A 19 -19.50 7.75 25.76
C CYS A 19 -19.20 9.11 26.42
N PRO A 20 -18.43 10.00 25.76
CA PRO A 20 -18.12 11.33 26.29
C PRO A 20 -19.32 12.30 26.33
N GLU A 21 -20.39 12.03 25.60
CA GLU A 21 -21.59 12.90 25.54
C GLU A 21 -22.71 12.44 26.48
N CYS A 22 -22.94 11.13 26.56
CA CYS A 22 -24.10 10.51 27.22
C CYS A 22 -23.71 9.70 28.47
N GLU A 23 -22.42 9.49 28.73
CA GLU A 23 -21.84 8.55 29.73
C GLU A 23 -22.30 7.08 29.60
N SER A 24 -23.19 6.79 28.65
CA SER A 24 -23.74 5.46 28.43
C SER A 24 -22.69 4.54 27.80
N PRO A 25 -22.80 3.21 27.99
CA PRO A 25 -21.82 2.27 27.45
C PRO A 25 -21.80 2.30 25.92
N LEU A 26 -20.60 2.16 25.37
CA LEU A 26 -20.38 2.07 23.93
C LEU A 26 -20.48 0.62 23.46
N GLN A 27 -21.10 0.41 22.29
CA GLN A 27 -21.28 -0.91 21.69
C GLN A 27 -20.98 -0.92 20.19
N ILE A 28 -20.63 -2.08 19.64
CA ILE A 28 -20.45 -2.23 18.19
C ILE A 28 -21.80 -2.21 17.49
N ARG A 29 -21.94 -1.36 16.48
CA ARG A 29 -23.08 -1.29 15.56
C ARG A 29 -22.59 -1.43 14.12
N ASN A 30 -23.42 -1.97 13.25
CA ASN A 30 -23.10 -2.16 11.84
C ASN A 30 -23.71 -1.04 11.00
N GLY A 31 -22.87 -0.31 10.26
CA GLY A 31 -23.28 0.71 9.30
C GLY A 31 -23.04 0.28 7.86
N LYS A 32 -23.37 1.17 6.91
CA LYS A 32 -23.14 0.93 5.47
C LYS A 32 -21.67 0.71 5.12
N THR A 33 -20.77 1.40 5.82
CA THR A 33 -19.32 1.38 5.61
C THR A 33 -18.58 0.35 6.46
N GLY A 34 -19.32 -0.45 7.26
CA GLY A 34 -18.76 -1.46 8.16
C GLY A 34 -19.15 -1.25 9.63
N PRO A 35 -18.60 -2.08 10.53
CA PRO A 35 -18.85 -1.99 11.96
C PRO A 35 -18.16 -0.77 12.57
N PHE A 36 -18.84 -0.10 13.51
CA PHE A 36 -18.36 1.07 14.24
C PHE A 36 -18.81 1.02 15.71
N ILE A 37 -18.17 1.78 16.58
CA ILE A 37 -18.53 1.91 17.99
C ILE A 37 -19.54 3.05 18.14
N GLY A 38 -20.68 2.83 18.79
CA GLY A 38 -21.71 3.87 19.00
C GLY A 38 -22.32 3.87 20.41
N CYS A 39 -22.88 5.01 20.84
CA CYS A 39 -23.60 5.10 22.13
C CYS A 39 -24.81 4.14 22.13
N SER A 40 -24.98 3.42 23.24
CA SER A 40 -26.15 2.56 23.49
C SER A 40 -27.46 3.34 23.53
N ALA A 41 -27.43 4.61 23.94
CA ALA A 41 -28.59 5.49 24.02
C ALA A 41 -29.03 6.13 22.67
N TYR A 42 -28.56 5.64 21.52
CA TYR A 42 -29.09 6.07 20.21
C TYR A 42 -30.58 5.68 20.09
N PRO A 43 -31.49 6.59 19.65
CA PRO A 43 -31.26 7.83 18.92
C PRO A 43 -31.07 9.11 19.76
N ALA A 44 -31.15 9.02 21.10
CA ALA A 44 -30.98 10.19 21.97
C ALA A 44 -29.54 10.74 21.96
N CYS A 45 -28.54 9.88 21.76
CA CYS A 45 -27.15 10.25 21.54
C CYS A 45 -26.63 9.66 20.23
N THR A 46 -26.01 10.50 19.39
CA THR A 46 -25.54 10.13 18.03
C THR A 46 -24.01 9.94 17.97
N PHE A 47 -23.33 9.93 19.12
CA PHE A 47 -21.89 9.68 19.18
C PHE A 47 -21.50 8.36 18.49
N SER A 48 -20.49 8.45 17.62
CA SER A 48 -19.92 7.30 16.92
C SER A 48 -18.40 7.43 16.78
N LYS A 49 -17.69 6.31 16.88
CA LYS A 49 -16.24 6.20 16.76
C LYS A 49 -15.88 5.02 15.84
N PRO A 50 -14.85 5.13 14.99
CA PRO A 50 -14.36 3.99 14.21
C PRO A 50 -13.81 2.88 15.10
N LEU A 51 -13.98 1.63 14.65
CA LEU A 51 -13.59 0.43 15.41
C LEU A 51 -12.06 0.23 15.47
N HIS A 52 -11.36 0.66 14.43
CA HIS A 52 -9.90 0.70 14.39
C HIS A 52 -9.44 2.14 14.59
N ASP A 53 -8.55 2.36 15.54
CA ASP A 53 -7.89 3.64 15.67
C ASP A 53 -6.91 3.79 14.50
N ASN A 54 -7.06 4.84 13.69
CA ASN A 54 -6.10 5.16 12.62
C ASN A 54 -4.84 5.81 13.21
N GLN A 55 -4.39 5.31 14.37
CA GLN A 55 -3.21 5.81 15.06
C GLN A 55 -2.00 5.58 14.17
N THR A 56 -1.50 6.69 13.65
CA THR A 56 -0.26 6.73 12.92
C THR A 56 0.87 6.68 13.96
N THR A 57 1.49 5.51 14.14
CA THR A 57 2.61 5.38 15.08
C THR A 57 3.88 5.96 14.46
N VAL A 58 4.53 6.88 15.16
CA VAL A 58 5.85 7.37 14.79
C VAL A 58 6.87 6.27 15.11
N LEU A 59 7.55 5.74 14.10
CA LEU A 59 8.53 4.68 14.27
C LEU A 59 9.93 5.24 14.52
N LYS A 60 10.33 6.25 13.73
CA LYS A 60 11.68 6.82 13.79
C LYS A 60 11.70 8.24 13.23
N GLU A 61 12.30 9.17 13.96
CA GLU A 61 12.54 10.53 13.49
C GLU A 61 13.78 10.59 12.59
N ILE A 62 13.70 11.37 11.51
CA ILE A 62 14.79 11.63 10.57
C ILE A 62 15.21 13.11 10.76
N PRO A 63 16.15 13.40 11.69
CA PRO A 63 16.50 14.79 12.02
C PRO A 63 17.21 15.54 10.88
N GLN A 64 17.67 14.84 9.84
CA GLN A 64 18.41 15.44 8.73
C GLN A 64 17.53 15.94 7.58
N THR A 65 16.21 15.72 7.63
CA THR A 65 15.30 16.21 6.59
C THR A 65 14.23 17.09 7.23
N ALA A 66 14.29 18.38 6.91
CA ALA A 66 13.26 19.33 7.25
C ALA A 66 12.12 19.25 6.23
N CYS A 67 10.90 19.34 6.71
CA CYS A 67 9.72 19.43 5.86
C CYS A 67 9.73 20.76 5.08
N PRO A 68 9.42 20.75 3.77
CA PRO A 68 9.37 21.96 2.95
C PRO A 68 8.24 22.93 3.36
N ASP A 69 7.13 22.41 3.88
CA ASP A 69 5.96 23.23 4.26
C ASP A 69 6.07 23.83 5.67
N CYS A 70 6.47 23.01 6.66
CA CYS A 70 6.44 23.36 8.09
C CYS A 70 7.83 23.69 8.67
N GLY A 71 8.93 23.31 7.98
CA GLY A 71 10.29 23.38 8.53
C GLY A 71 10.59 22.40 9.68
N ALA A 72 9.58 21.73 10.22
CA ALA A 72 9.75 20.71 11.26
C ALA A 72 10.40 19.43 10.70
N VAL A 73 10.91 18.59 11.60
CA VAL A 73 11.57 17.34 11.23
C VAL A 73 10.60 16.36 10.59
N LEU A 74 11.08 15.58 9.62
CA LEU A 74 10.33 14.47 9.07
C LEU A 74 10.54 13.21 9.92
N ALA A 75 9.52 12.35 9.96
CA ALA A 75 9.60 11.06 10.64
C ALA A 75 9.01 9.95 9.79
N ILE A 76 9.58 8.75 9.93
CA ILE A 76 9.00 7.51 9.41
C ILE A 76 7.84 7.14 10.33
N LYS A 77 6.64 7.13 9.77
CA LYS A 77 5.40 6.78 10.43
C LYS A 77 4.81 5.53 9.81
N ASN A 78 4.07 4.75 10.58
CA ASN A 78 3.33 3.60 10.07
C ASN A 78 1.84 3.93 10.02
N GLY A 79 1.25 3.92 8.83
CA GLY A 79 -0.17 4.15 8.63
C GLY A 79 -0.88 2.91 8.09
N ARG A 80 -2.17 3.05 7.80
CA ARG A 80 -3.00 2.00 7.18
C ARG A 80 -2.38 1.36 5.94
N TYR A 81 -1.70 2.16 5.12
CA TYR A 81 -1.15 1.74 3.82
C TYR A 81 0.33 1.33 3.89
N GLY A 82 0.87 1.21 5.10
CA GLY A 82 2.27 0.89 5.35
C GLY A 82 3.07 2.09 5.87
N MET A 83 4.39 1.93 5.85
CA MET A 83 5.31 2.96 6.29
C MET A 83 5.33 4.12 5.28
N PHE A 84 5.40 5.35 5.78
CA PHE A 84 5.58 6.58 5.00
C PHE A 84 6.43 7.58 5.77
N ILE A 85 7.03 8.56 5.09
CA ILE A 85 7.73 9.68 5.74
C ILE A 85 6.77 10.86 5.80
N GLY A 86 6.60 11.52 6.94
CA GLY A 86 5.75 12.71 7.05
C GLY A 86 6.19 13.70 8.14
N CYS A 87 5.72 14.95 8.06
CA CYS A 87 6.04 16.01 9.05
C CYS A 87 5.62 15.54 10.45
N THR A 88 6.48 15.73 11.46
CA THR A 88 6.14 15.41 12.86
C THR A 88 5.00 16.27 13.38
N ASN A 89 4.84 17.49 12.86
CA ASN A 89 3.82 18.46 13.26
C ASN A 89 2.42 18.17 12.71
N PHE A 90 2.02 16.92 12.58
CA PHE A 90 0.64 16.55 12.28
C PHE A 90 -0.20 16.69 13.56
N PRO A 91 -1.39 17.33 13.57
CA PRO A 91 -2.29 17.59 12.43
C PRO A 91 -2.11 18.94 11.71
N ASP A 92 -1.25 19.83 12.19
CA ASP A 92 -1.10 21.17 11.61
C ASP A 92 -0.42 21.15 10.24
N CYS A 93 0.46 20.17 9.99
CA CYS A 93 1.11 19.93 8.71
C CYS A 93 0.83 18.50 8.19
N HIS A 94 0.30 18.42 6.97
CA HIS A 94 -0.10 17.19 6.30
C HIS A 94 0.95 16.70 5.27
N HIS A 95 2.17 17.23 5.31
CA HIS A 95 3.22 16.89 4.37
C HIS A 95 3.67 15.42 4.48
N ILE A 96 3.77 14.74 3.33
CA ILE A 96 4.21 13.33 3.20
C ILE A 96 5.27 13.24 2.11
N GLU A 97 6.45 12.73 2.47
CA GLU A 97 7.54 12.41 1.56
C GLU A 97 7.41 10.94 1.06
N PRO A 98 7.47 10.70 -0.26
CA PRO A 98 7.50 9.34 -0.80
C PRO A 98 8.77 8.57 -0.38
N ILE A 99 8.59 7.41 0.27
CA ILE A 99 9.70 6.60 0.85
C ILE A 99 10.70 6.07 -0.19
N LYS A 100 10.27 5.81 -1.42
CA LYS A 100 11.15 5.31 -2.48
C LYS A 100 10.71 5.88 -3.82
N THR A 101 11.59 6.71 -4.36
CA THR A 101 11.74 7.02 -5.77
C THR A 101 11.49 5.73 -6.56
N GLN A 102 10.54 5.78 -7.48
CA GLN A 102 10.48 4.78 -8.54
C GLN A 102 11.87 4.80 -9.18
N GLU A 103 12.67 3.76 -8.96
CA GLU A 103 13.95 3.69 -9.65
C GLU A 103 13.61 3.47 -11.12
N ASP A 104 13.72 4.54 -11.89
CA ASP A 104 13.61 4.49 -13.33
C ASP A 104 14.71 3.55 -13.79
N THR A 105 14.33 2.37 -14.30
CA THR A 105 15.32 1.46 -14.91
C THR A 105 15.98 2.07 -16.16
N GLN A 106 15.60 3.31 -16.55
CA GLN A 106 16.00 4.03 -17.76
C GLN A 106 15.70 3.27 -19.05
N LEU A 107 14.94 2.18 -18.98
CA LEU A 107 14.58 1.35 -20.11
C LEU A 107 13.33 1.90 -20.78
N SER A 108 13.40 2.09 -22.09
CA SER A 108 12.24 2.48 -22.89
C SER A 108 11.27 1.31 -23.03
N CYS A 109 9.97 1.60 -22.94
CA CYS A 109 8.93 0.59 -23.09
C CYS A 109 8.90 0.09 -24.55
N PRO A 110 9.10 -1.21 -24.80
CA PRO A 110 9.13 -1.76 -26.17
C PRO A 110 7.75 -1.72 -26.85
N LYS A 111 6.66 -1.66 -26.08
CA LYS A 111 5.28 -1.65 -26.60
C LYS A 111 4.85 -0.29 -27.11
N CYS A 112 5.10 0.79 -26.35
CA CYS A 112 4.66 2.13 -26.72
C CYS A 112 5.78 3.05 -27.23
N LYS A 113 7.05 2.72 -26.98
CA LYS A 113 8.26 3.50 -27.31
C LYS A 113 8.30 4.95 -26.79
N LYS A 114 7.26 5.39 -26.08
CA LYS A 114 7.09 6.75 -25.56
C LYS A 114 7.31 6.85 -24.05
N GLY A 115 7.16 5.73 -23.35
CA GLY A 115 7.23 5.67 -21.90
C GLY A 115 8.41 4.85 -21.41
N HIS A 116 8.76 4.99 -20.14
CA HIS A 116 9.82 4.24 -19.48
C HIS A 116 9.26 3.12 -18.60
N ILE A 117 10.09 2.09 -18.40
CA ILE A 117 9.79 0.99 -17.49
C ILE A 117 10.25 1.38 -16.08
N ILE A 118 9.31 1.36 -15.14
CA ILE A 118 9.54 1.74 -13.75
C ILE A 118 9.28 0.55 -12.82
N GLU A 119 10.09 0.43 -11.77
CA GLU A 119 9.87 -0.55 -10.73
C GLU A 119 8.70 -0.15 -9.82
N ARG A 120 7.79 -1.08 -9.57
CA ARG A 120 6.63 -0.94 -8.71
C ARG A 120 6.50 -2.15 -7.79
N THR A 121 5.87 -1.98 -6.65
CA THR A 121 5.56 -3.06 -5.70
C THR A 121 4.05 -3.29 -5.64
N ASN A 122 3.65 -4.56 -5.56
CA ASN A 122 2.25 -4.89 -5.31
C ASN A 122 1.92 -4.83 -3.81
N LYS A 123 0.63 -4.98 -3.45
CA LYS A 123 0.18 -5.03 -2.04
C LYS A 123 0.80 -6.15 -1.20
N TYR A 124 1.42 -7.14 -1.84
CA TYR A 124 2.11 -8.26 -1.20
C TYR A 124 3.64 -8.05 -1.12
N GLY A 125 4.15 -6.87 -1.50
CA GLY A 125 5.58 -6.56 -1.52
C GLY A 125 6.38 -7.18 -2.68
N LYS A 126 5.73 -7.88 -3.62
CA LYS A 126 6.40 -8.41 -4.82
C LYS A 126 6.64 -7.28 -5.82
N ARG A 127 7.88 -7.17 -6.26
CA ARG A 127 8.35 -6.18 -7.24
C ARG A 127 7.94 -6.60 -8.65
N PHE A 128 7.50 -5.64 -9.45
CA PHE A 128 7.14 -5.79 -10.85
C PHE A 128 7.53 -4.51 -11.59
N TYR A 129 7.67 -4.58 -12.91
CA TYR A 129 8.10 -3.46 -13.72
C TYR A 129 7.01 -3.14 -14.73
N ALA A 130 6.59 -1.88 -14.79
CA ALA A 130 5.48 -1.45 -15.63
C ALA A 130 5.82 -0.17 -16.38
N CYS A 131 5.14 0.07 -17.50
CA CYS A 131 5.25 1.35 -18.20
C CYS A 131 4.67 2.49 -17.33
N ASP A 132 5.37 3.62 -17.30
CA ASP A 132 4.92 4.89 -16.71
C ASP A 132 3.61 5.43 -17.32
N ASN A 133 3.40 5.22 -18.62
CA ASN A 133 2.32 5.78 -19.41
C ASN A 133 0.98 5.03 -19.23
N TYR A 134 0.70 4.55 -18.02
CA TYR A 134 -0.60 4.00 -17.65
C TYR A 134 -1.61 5.16 -17.51
N PRO A 135 -2.84 5.08 -18.06
CA PRO A 135 -3.53 3.88 -18.58
C PRO A 135 -3.33 3.59 -20.08
N ALA A 136 -2.65 4.46 -20.83
CA ALA A 136 -2.48 4.30 -22.29
C ALA A 136 -1.62 3.08 -22.67
N CYS A 137 -0.61 2.75 -21.87
CA CYS A 137 0.23 1.57 -22.02
C CYS A 137 0.13 0.66 -20.78
N ARG A 138 -0.41 -0.55 -20.96
CA ARG A 138 -0.54 -1.58 -19.90
C ARG A 138 0.56 -2.65 -19.96
N TYR A 139 1.75 -2.29 -20.43
CA TYR A 139 2.86 -3.23 -20.52
C TYR A 139 3.48 -3.47 -19.14
N VAL A 140 3.66 -4.74 -18.76
CA VAL A 140 4.14 -5.16 -17.44
C VAL A 140 5.03 -6.39 -17.58
N VAL A 141 6.13 -6.43 -16.82
CA VAL A 141 7.01 -7.60 -16.66
C VAL A 141 7.26 -7.87 -15.18
N ASN A 142 7.34 -9.15 -14.81
CA ASN A 142 7.47 -9.57 -13.40
C ASN A 142 8.92 -9.70 -12.91
N PHE A 143 9.88 -9.71 -13.84
CA PHE A 143 11.30 -9.93 -13.59
C PHE A 143 12.08 -8.68 -13.97
N ALA A 144 13.30 -8.56 -13.43
CA ALA A 144 14.17 -7.42 -13.71
C ALA A 144 14.39 -7.29 -15.23
N PRO A 145 14.02 -6.15 -15.84
CA PRO A 145 14.23 -5.92 -17.25
C PRO A 145 15.70 -5.61 -17.52
N LEU A 146 16.18 -6.03 -18.68
CA LEU A 146 17.54 -5.83 -19.17
C LEU A 146 17.48 -5.14 -20.54
N ALA A 147 18.36 -4.16 -20.77
CA ALA A 147 18.57 -3.58 -22.08
C ALA A 147 19.15 -4.62 -23.03
N GLY A 148 18.38 -5.02 -24.04
CA GLY A 148 18.82 -6.01 -25.01
C GLY A 148 17.74 -6.31 -26.04
N THR A 149 18.16 -6.69 -27.24
CA THR A 149 17.24 -7.11 -28.31
C THR A 149 17.25 -8.62 -28.41
N CYS A 150 16.07 -9.24 -28.40
CA CYS A 150 15.94 -10.67 -28.58
C CYS A 150 16.33 -11.08 -30.02
N PRO A 151 17.24 -12.04 -30.22
CA PRO A 151 17.67 -12.46 -31.55
C PRO A 151 16.57 -13.19 -32.35
N ASP A 152 15.66 -13.91 -31.68
CA ASP A 152 14.60 -14.68 -32.36
C ASP A 152 13.41 -13.83 -32.81
N CYS A 153 13.02 -12.82 -32.02
CA CYS A 153 11.80 -12.03 -32.30
C CYS A 153 12.03 -10.51 -32.46
N GLY A 154 13.27 -10.02 -32.27
CA GLY A 154 13.60 -8.60 -32.38
C GLY A 154 13.04 -7.72 -31.25
N TRP A 155 12.54 -8.31 -30.16
CA TRP A 155 11.97 -7.55 -29.04
C TRP A 155 13.05 -6.82 -28.23
N GLN A 156 12.93 -5.50 -28.07
CA GLN A 156 13.94 -4.60 -27.49
C GLN A 156 14.01 -4.61 -25.95
N LEU A 157 13.54 -5.68 -25.31
CA LEU A 157 13.59 -5.82 -23.86
C LEU A 157 13.77 -7.30 -23.50
N LEU A 158 14.77 -7.58 -22.66
CA LEU A 158 14.99 -8.90 -22.10
C LEU A 158 14.68 -8.90 -20.60
N ILE A 159 14.54 -10.09 -20.01
CA ILE A 159 14.26 -10.23 -18.57
C ILE A 159 15.21 -11.23 -17.91
N LYS A 160 15.62 -10.96 -16.68
CA LYS A 160 16.47 -11.86 -15.88
C LYS A 160 15.64 -12.76 -14.98
N LYS A 161 15.60 -14.06 -15.27
CA LYS A 161 14.89 -15.09 -14.50
C LYS A 161 15.88 -16.11 -13.93
N LYS A 162 16.09 -16.12 -12.61
CA LYS A 162 16.95 -17.10 -11.91
C LYS A 162 18.35 -17.28 -12.53
N GLY A 163 18.99 -16.18 -12.96
CA GLY A 163 20.31 -16.23 -13.61
C GLY A 163 20.31 -16.61 -15.09
N GLN A 164 19.14 -16.60 -15.73
CA GLN A 164 19.01 -16.75 -17.18
C GLN A 164 18.35 -15.50 -17.77
N VAL A 165 18.81 -15.08 -18.93
CA VAL A 165 18.21 -14.00 -19.73
C VAL A 165 17.18 -14.62 -20.66
N CYS A 166 15.92 -14.22 -20.54
CA CYS A 166 14.82 -14.75 -21.35
C CYS A 166 14.11 -13.62 -22.11
N CYS A 167 13.45 -13.97 -23.22
CA CYS A 167 12.49 -13.07 -23.84
C CYS A 167 11.20 -12.98 -22.99
N PRO A 168 10.60 -11.79 -22.78
CA PRO A 168 9.33 -11.65 -22.08
C PRO A 168 8.10 -11.99 -22.94
N GLN A 169 8.26 -12.19 -24.26
CA GLN A 169 7.14 -12.48 -25.15
C GLN A 169 6.69 -13.94 -25.04
N PRO A 170 5.39 -14.22 -24.90
CA PRO A 170 4.89 -15.60 -24.76
C PRO A 170 5.07 -16.45 -26.02
N LEU A 171 5.24 -15.82 -27.19
CA LEU A 171 5.47 -16.49 -28.47
C LEU A 171 6.96 -16.78 -28.75
N CYS A 172 7.87 -16.36 -27.87
CA CYS A 172 9.31 -16.48 -28.07
C CYS A 172 9.93 -17.28 -26.92
N ASP A 173 10.55 -18.41 -27.25
CA ASP A 173 11.19 -19.31 -26.28
C ASP A 173 12.68 -19.04 -26.05
N TYR A 174 13.18 -17.89 -26.50
CA TYR A 174 14.58 -17.52 -26.34
C TYR A 174 15.01 -17.45 -24.87
N LYS A 175 16.07 -18.17 -24.56
CA LYS A 175 16.70 -18.27 -23.23
C LYS A 175 18.21 -18.37 -23.43
N GLN A 176 18.95 -17.49 -22.76
CA GLN A 176 20.40 -17.52 -22.69
C GLN A 176 20.81 -17.63 -21.21
N ALA A 177 21.78 -18.50 -20.91
CA ALA A 177 22.39 -18.52 -19.59
C ALA A 177 23.25 -17.26 -19.41
N GLU A 178 23.07 -16.58 -18.28
CA GLU A 178 23.89 -15.41 -17.92
C GLU A 178 25.20 -15.85 -17.27
#